data_AF-A0A810QCX7-F1
#
_entry.id   AF-A0A810QCX7-F1
#
_cell.length_a   1.000
_cell.length_b   1.000
_cell.length_c   1.000
_cell.angle_alpha   90.00
_cell.angle_beta   90.00
_cell.angle_gamma   90.00
#
_symmetry.space_group_name_H-M   'P 1'
#
loop_
_entity.id
_entity.type
_entity.pdbx_description
1 polymer ?
#
loop_
_entity_poly.entity_id
_entity_poly.type
_entity_poly.pdbx_seq_one_letter_code
_entity_poly.pdbx_strand_id
1 'polypeptide(L)'
;MFFNYEEQAKNHEPVPDGLSLFDEGGYRSLSEIYEMYQKGTITREQAIDRKKKLKARALNEIQTDNFRDNTAYEREKILRLSEQARIKARKEPTTENCLALVNTIDGILKNELQQNVILSEHGANCPCCRRFFNREHADRRPRFCEDCGAMLVW
;
A
#
# COMPACT_ATOMS: atom_id res chain seq x y z
N MET A 1 3.76 -13.96 0.90
CA MET A 1 2.95 -14.83 0.00
C MET A 1 3.30 -16.28 0.27
N PHE A 2 2.31 -17.05 0.70
CA PHE A 2 2.42 -18.45 1.08
C PHE A 2 3.02 -19.39 0.02
N PHE A 3 2.95 -19.03 -1.28
CA PHE A 3 3.60 -19.80 -2.36
C PHE A 3 5.13 -19.87 -2.22
N ASN A 4 5.75 -18.99 -1.44
CA ASN A 4 7.19 -19.08 -1.14
C ASN A 4 7.56 -20.30 -0.29
N TYR A 5 6.57 -20.93 0.37
CA TYR A 5 6.73 -22.08 1.26
C TYR A 5 6.20 -23.37 0.64
N GLU A 6 6.16 -23.45 -0.69
CA GLU A 6 5.53 -24.57 -1.40
C GLU A 6 6.15 -25.94 -1.10
N GLU A 7 7.49 -26.04 -0.98
CA GLU A 7 8.14 -27.30 -0.61
C GLU A 7 7.81 -27.72 0.84
N GLN A 8 7.73 -26.77 1.77
CA GLN A 8 7.35 -27.05 3.16
C GLN A 8 5.90 -27.54 3.25
N ALA A 9 5.00 -26.85 2.54
CA ALA A 9 3.59 -27.24 2.47
C ALA A 9 3.41 -28.64 1.87
N LYS A 10 4.20 -28.99 0.86
CA LYS A 10 4.23 -30.32 0.22
C LYS A 10 4.73 -31.42 1.16
N ASN A 11 5.67 -31.09 2.05
CA ASN A 11 6.17 -31.99 3.08
C ASN A 11 5.26 -32.07 4.32
N HIS A 12 4.16 -31.31 4.35
CA HIS A 12 3.27 -31.19 5.50
C HIS A 12 3.99 -30.68 6.76
N GLU A 13 4.98 -29.80 6.58
CA GLU A 13 5.65 -29.15 7.69
C GLU A 13 4.71 -28.18 8.43
N PRO A 14 4.95 -27.89 9.72
CA PRO A 14 4.18 -26.90 10.46
C PRO A 14 4.12 -25.55 9.75
N VAL A 15 3.02 -24.82 9.94
CA VAL A 15 2.87 -23.46 9.41
C VAL A 15 3.98 -22.58 9.98
N PRO A 16 4.77 -21.86 9.14
CA PRO A 16 5.80 -20.95 9.64
C PRO A 16 5.26 -19.87 10.57
N ASP A 17 6.02 -19.56 11.62
CA ASP A 17 5.68 -18.49 12.56
C ASP A 17 5.71 -17.11 11.87
N GLY A 18 4.83 -16.21 12.31
CA GLY A 18 4.80 -14.81 11.85
C GLY A 18 4.16 -14.60 10.48
N LEU A 19 3.51 -15.61 9.89
CA LEU A 19 2.67 -15.43 8.71
C LEU A 19 1.41 -14.62 9.05
N SER A 20 0.92 -13.85 8.07
CA SER A 20 -0.39 -13.23 8.18
C SER A 20 -1.48 -14.31 8.10
N LEU A 21 -2.67 -14.06 8.66
CA LEU A 21 -3.81 -14.99 8.56
C LEU A 21 -4.12 -15.40 7.10
N PHE A 22 -3.94 -14.48 6.16
CA PHE A 22 -4.05 -14.76 4.72
C PHE A 22 -3.02 -15.77 4.24
N ASP A 23 -1.74 -15.56 4.57
CA ASP A 23 -0.66 -16.46 4.18
C ASP A 23 -0.74 -17.81 4.93
N GLU A 24 -1.17 -17.83 6.19
CA GLU A 24 -1.44 -19.08 6.91
C GLU A 24 -2.55 -19.90 6.24
N GLY A 25 -3.67 -19.27 5.88
CA GLY A 25 -4.78 -19.93 5.21
C GLY A 25 -4.36 -20.50 3.85
N GLY A 26 -3.63 -19.70 3.07
CA GLY A 26 -3.07 -20.13 1.79
C GLY A 26 -2.09 -21.29 1.91
N TYR A 27 -1.23 -21.27 2.93
CA TYR A 27 -0.29 -22.36 3.24
C TYR A 27 -1.05 -23.67 3.53
N ARG A 28 -2.05 -23.62 4.41
CA ARG A 28 -2.86 -24.80 4.79
C ARG A 28 -3.60 -25.36 3.58
N SER A 29 -4.20 -24.50 2.75
CA SER A 29 -4.85 -24.93 1.50
C SER A 29 -3.87 -25.57 0.52
N LEU A 30 -2.64 -25.05 0.41
CA LEU A 30 -1.61 -25.63 -0.44
C LEU A 30 -1.16 -27.01 0.06
N SER A 31 -0.98 -27.15 1.38
CA SER A 31 -0.64 -28.43 2.01
C SER A 31 -1.74 -29.47 1.82
N GLU A 32 -3.01 -29.09 2.00
CA GLU A 32 -4.16 -29.97 1.77
C GLU A 32 -4.23 -30.49 0.32
N ILE A 33 -3.90 -29.66 -0.67
CA ILE A 33 -3.84 -30.10 -2.09
C ILE A 33 -2.78 -31.20 -2.28
N TYR A 34 -1.61 -31.06 -1.67
CA TYR A 34 -0.57 -32.09 -1.71
C TYR A 34 -1.00 -33.36 -0.99
N GLU A 35 -1.69 -33.24 0.15
CA GLU A 35 -2.18 -34.38 0.92
C GLU A 35 -3.19 -35.19 0.11
N MET A 36 -4.17 -34.51 -0.51
CA MET A 36 -5.18 -35.14 -1.38
C MET A 36 -4.54 -35.84 -2.58
N TYR A 37 -3.47 -35.27 -3.16
CA TYR A 37 -2.75 -35.89 -4.26
C TYR A 37 -1.97 -37.15 -3.80
N GLN A 38 -1.27 -37.07 -2.68
CA GLN A 38 -0.52 -38.21 -2.11
C GLN A 38 -1.44 -39.36 -1.70
N LYS A 39 -2.63 -39.06 -1.18
CA LYS A 39 -3.68 -40.04 -0.85
C LYS A 39 -4.40 -40.61 -2.07
N GLY A 40 -4.12 -40.11 -3.28
CA GLY A 40 -4.81 -40.51 -4.51
C GLY A 40 -6.27 -40.07 -4.60
N THR A 41 -6.71 -39.16 -3.73
CA THR A 41 -8.08 -38.59 -3.75
C THR A 41 -8.31 -37.69 -4.96
N ILE A 42 -7.24 -37.06 -5.46
CA ILE A 42 -7.26 -36.26 -6.69
C ILE A 42 -6.14 -36.69 -7.64
N THR A 43 -6.34 -36.51 -8.94
CA THR A 43 -5.30 -36.74 -9.94
C THR A 43 -4.25 -35.63 -9.94
N ARG A 44 -3.13 -35.86 -10.64
CA ARG A 44 -2.08 -34.86 -10.82
C ARG A 44 -2.63 -33.61 -11.52
N GLU A 45 -3.45 -33.79 -12.54
CA GLU A 45 -4.07 -32.70 -13.32
C GLU A 45 -5.00 -31.87 -12.43
N GLN A 46 -5.78 -32.54 -11.58
CA GLN A 46 -6.66 -31.87 -10.61
C GLN A 46 -5.86 -31.08 -9.56
N ALA A 47 -4.73 -31.62 -9.08
CA ALA A 47 -3.85 -30.90 -8.16
C ALA A 47 -3.24 -29.64 -8.81
N ILE A 48 -2.76 -29.74 -10.05
CA ILE A 48 -2.23 -28.61 -10.82
C ILE A 48 -3.30 -27.53 -11.01
N ASP A 49 -4.50 -27.91 -11.42
CA ASP A 49 -5.61 -26.96 -11.62
C ASP A 49 -6.00 -26.25 -10.30
N ARG A 50 -6.12 -27.00 -9.20
CA ARG A 50 -6.42 -26.42 -7.88
C ARG A 50 -5.37 -25.43 -7.42
N LYS A 51 -4.08 -25.75 -7.58
CA LYS A 51 -2.97 -24.83 -7.27
C LYS A 51 -3.02 -23.56 -8.13
N LYS A 52 -3.27 -23.70 -9.43
CA LYS A 52 -3.41 -22.56 -10.35
C LYS A 52 -4.56 -21.65 -9.91
N LYS A 53 -5.72 -22.21 -9.57
CA LYS A 53 -6.89 -21.45 -9.07
C LYS A 53 -6.63 -20.81 -7.71
N LEU A 54 -5.90 -21.47 -6.81
CA LEU A 54 -5.48 -20.90 -5.52
C LEU A 54 -4.58 -19.68 -5.73
N LYS A 55 -3.55 -19.80 -6.59
CA LYS A 55 -2.66 -18.69 -6.95
C LYS A 55 -3.40 -17.53 -7.57
N ALA A 56 -4.30 -17.80 -8.52
CA ALA A 56 -5.06 -16.77 -9.20
C ALA A 56 -5.97 -15.99 -8.23
N ARG A 57 -6.66 -16.70 -7.32
CA ARG A 57 -7.48 -16.06 -6.27
C ARG A 57 -6.64 -15.20 -5.33
N ALA A 58 -5.53 -15.74 -4.82
CA ALA A 58 -4.63 -15.00 -3.95
C ALA A 58 -4.09 -13.71 -4.61
N LEU A 59 -3.68 -13.79 -5.88
CA LEU A 59 -3.21 -12.61 -6.62
C LEU A 59 -4.34 -11.59 -6.85
N ASN A 60 -5.56 -12.06 -7.12
CA ASN A 60 -6.71 -11.17 -7.31
C ASN A 60 -7.08 -10.44 -6.01
N GLU A 61 -7.05 -11.13 -4.87
CA GLU A 61 -7.29 -10.52 -3.56
C GLU A 61 -6.23 -9.47 -3.24
N ILE A 62 -4.94 -9.78 -3.43
CA ILE A 62 -3.83 -8.82 -3.27
C ILE A 62 -4.03 -7.60 -4.19
N GLN A 63 -4.39 -7.82 -5.46
CA GLN A 63 -4.64 -6.72 -6.40
C GLN A 63 -5.83 -5.86 -5.98
N THR A 64 -6.89 -6.48 -5.49
CA THR A 64 -8.10 -5.79 -5.02
C THR A 64 -7.80 -4.96 -3.79
N ASP A 65 -7.07 -5.50 -2.82
CA ASP A 65 -6.70 -4.78 -1.61
C ASP A 65 -5.71 -3.64 -1.93
N ASN A 66 -4.70 -3.89 -2.76
CA ASN A 66 -3.83 -2.82 -3.26
C ASN A 66 -4.60 -1.71 -3.97
N PHE A 67 -5.59 -2.06 -4.80
CA PHE A 67 -6.44 -1.07 -5.47
C PHE A 67 -7.27 -0.26 -4.47
N ARG A 68 -7.86 -0.90 -3.46
CA ARG A 68 -8.61 -0.24 -2.39
C ARG A 68 -7.72 0.71 -1.60
N ASP A 69 -6.55 0.26 -1.18
CA ASP A 69 -5.59 1.04 -0.42
C ASP A 69 -5.10 2.24 -1.24
N ASN A 70 -4.73 2.02 -2.51
CA ASN A 70 -4.31 3.11 -3.41
C ASN A 70 -5.44 4.11 -3.66
N THR A 71 -6.68 3.65 -3.81
CA THR A 71 -7.84 4.54 -4.00
C THR A 71 -8.12 5.35 -2.74
N ALA A 72 -8.10 4.71 -1.57
CA ALA A 72 -8.26 5.39 -0.29
C ALA A 72 -7.15 6.44 -0.07
N TYR A 73 -5.92 6.08 -0.43
CA TYR A 73 -4.75 6.95 -0.38
C TYR A 73 -4.88 8.19 -1.27
N GLU A 74 -5.21 8.00 -2.55
CA GLU A 74 -5.40 9.12 -3.48
C GLU A 74 -6.57 10.01 -3.06
N ARG A 75 -7.62 9.42 -2.47
CA ARG A 75 -8.75 10.18 -1.93
C ARG A 75 -8.34 11.00 -0.71
N GLU A 76 -7.59 10.44 0.24
CA GLU A 76 -7.10 11.17 1.42
C GLU A 76 -6.22 12.36 1.01
N LYS A 77 -5.34 12.15 0.02
CA LYS A 77 -4.50 13.21 -0.56
C LYS A 77 -5.34 14.38 -1.07
N ILE A 78 -6.34 14.12 -1.91
CA ILE A 78 -7.22 15.16 -2.46
C ILE A 78 -7.98 15.88 -1.34
N LEU A 79 -8.48 15.16 -0.33
CA LEU A 79 -9.20 15.75 0.79
C LEU A 79 -8.32 16.73 1.58
N ARG A 80 -7.10 16.32 1.96
CA ARG A 80 -6.17 17.18 2.72
C ARG A 80 -5.77 18.43 1.95
N LEU A 81 -5.41 18.27 0.68
CA LEU A 81 -4.98 19.40 -0.15
C LEU A 81 -6.13 20.35 -0.45
N SER A 82 -7.31 19.83 -0.77
CA SER A 82 -8.47 20.66 -1.03
C SER A 82 -8.92 21.41 0.22
N GLU A 83 -8.81 20.83 1.42
CA GLU A 83 -9.10 21.53 2.67
C GLU A 83 -8.16 22.72 2.89
N GLN A 84 -6.85 22.54 2.67
CA GLN A 84 -5.89 23.65 2.77
C GLN A 84 -6.16 24.75 1.75
N ALA A 85 -6.45 24.37 0.50
CA ALA A 85 -6.78 25.33 -0.54
C ALA A 85 -8.09 26.08 -0.24
N ARG A 86 -9.11 25.39 0.31
CA ARG A 86 -10.36 26.01 0.78
C ARG A 86 -10.11 27.03 1.87
N ILE A 87 -9.27 26.70 2.85
CA ILE A 87 -8.92 27.63 3.94
C ILE A 87 -8.26 28.89 3.38
N LYS A 88 -7.31 28.75 2.46
CA LYS A 88 -6.63 29.89 1.82
C LYS A 88 -7.61 30.76 1.04
N ALA A 89 -8.38 30.16 0.12
CA ALA A 89 -9.38 30.87 -0.68
C ALA A 89 -10.45 31.55 0.19
N ARG A 90 -10.84 30.93 1.32
CA ARG A 90 -11.81 31.52 2.25
C ARG A 90 -11.24 32.72 3.02
N LYS A 91 -9.98 32.65 3.45
CA LYS A 91 -9.32 33.75 4.18
C LYS A 91 -8.97 34.92 3.25
N GLU A 92 -8.53 34.60 2.03
CA GLU A 92 -8.07 35.56 1.04
C GLU A 92 -8.55 35.12 -0.36
N PRO A 93 -9.73 35.59 -0.81
CA PRO A 93 -10.38 35.12 -2.02
C PRO A 93 -9.81 35.79 -3.29
N THR A 94 -8.50 35.69 -3.51
CA THR A 94 -7.86 36.14 -4.76
C THR A 94 -8.13 35.15 -5.90
N THR A 95 -8.06 35.62 -7.14
CA THR A 95 -8.19 34.77 -8.34
C THR A 95 -7.20 33.60 -8.30
N GLU A 96 -5.97 33.84 -7.84
CA GLU A 96 -4.93 32.82 -7.70
C GLU A 96 -5.33 31.73 -6.68
N ASN A 97 -5.78 32.13 -5.49
CA ASN A 97 -6.19 31.18 -4.45
C ASN A 97 -7.43 30.36 -4.87
N CYS A 98 -8.38 30.97 -5.57
CA CYS A 98 -9.55 30.29 -6.09
C CYS A 98 -9.21 29.31 -7.22
N LEU A 99 -8.31 29.68 -8.14
CA LEU A 99 -7.82 28.77 -9.19
C LEU A 99 -7.01 27.61 -8.62
N ALA A 100 -6.17 27.87 -7.60
CA ALA A 100 -5.43 26.83 -6.90
C ALA A 100 -6.37 25.79 -6.25
N LEU A 101 -7.50 26.25 -5.66
CA LEU A 101 -8.54 25.35 -5.14
C LEU A 101 -9.15 24.48 -6.24
N VAL A 102 -9.55 25.05 -7.37
CA VAL A 102 -10.13 24.30 -8.50
C VAL A 102 -9.14 23.26 -9.02
N ASN A 103 -7.90 23.65 -9.30
CA ASN A 103 -6.84 22.74 -9.76
C ASN A 103 -6.56 21.60 -8.78
N THR A 104 -6.71 21.86 -7.48
CA THR A 104 -6.56 20.84 -6.43
C THR A 104 -7.70 19.83 -6.47
N ILE A 105 -8.95 20.29 -6.60
CA ILE A 105 -10.15 19.43 -6.68
C ILE A 105 -10.13 18.57 -7.95
N ASP A 106 -9.75 19.17 -9.08
CA ASP A 106 -9.64 18.47 -10.37
C ASP A 106 -8.46 17.49 -10.39
N GLY A 107 -7.60 17.52 -9.37
CA GLY A 107 -6.44 16.65 -9.26
C GLY A 107 -5.33 16.98 -10.26
N ILE A 108 -5.28 18.21 -10.78
CA ILE A 108 -4.23 18.67 -11.70
C ILE A 108 -2.90 18.81 -10.96
N LEU A 109 -2.93 19.17 -9.66
CA LEU A 109 -1.75 19.24 -8.80
C LEU A 109 -1.23 17.86 -8.32
N LYS A 110 -1.68 16.75 -8.94
CA LYS A 110 -1.37 15.37 -8.52
C LYS A 110 0.13 15.06 -8.40
N ASN A 111 1.00 15.71 -9.18
CA ASN A 111 2.41 15.32 -9.31
C ASN A 111 3.42 16.24 -8.60
N GLU A 112 3.04 17.44 -8.16
CA GLU A 112 4.00 18.37 -7.54
C GLU A 112 4.30 18.05 -6.07
N LEU A 113 3.51 17.16 -5.46
CA LEU A 113 3.57 16.84 -4.03
C LEU A 113 4.00 15.41 -3.72
N GLN A 114 4.36 14.62 -4.74
CA GLN A 114 5.04 13.33 -4.58
C GLN A 114 6.51 13.53 -4.93
N GLN A 115 7.26 14.04 -3.96
CA GLN A 115 8.70 14.14 -4.06
C GLN A 115 9.32 13.27 -2.98
N ASN A 116 10.42 12.61 -3.33
CA ASN A 116 11.12 11.73 -2.41
C ASN A 116 11.73 12.56 -1.28
N VAL A 117 11.52 12.11 -0.06
CA VAL A 117 12.18 12.67 1.11
C VAL A 117 13.63 12.23 1.08
N ILE A 118 14.55 13.20 1.06
CA ILE A 118 15.98 12.92 1.09
C ILE A 118 16.42 12.89 2.56
N LEU A 119 16.76 11.70 3.04
CA LEU A 119 17.37 11.51 4.35
C LEU A 119 18.83 11.99 4.33
N SER A 120 19.21 12.73 5.36
CA SER A 120 20.57 13.21 5.63
C SER A 120 21.00 12.82 7.04
N GLU A 121 22.28 12.98 7.36
CA GLU A 121 22.82 12.69 8.70
C GLU A 121 22.13 13.47 9.83
N HIS A 122 21.57 14.63 9.52
CA HIS A 122 20.93 15.52 10.49
C HIS A 122 19.40 15.37 10.54
N GLY A 123 18.79 14.66 9.59
CA GLY A 123 17.33 14.56 9.45
C GLY A 123 16.89 14.63 8.00
N ALA A 124 15.72 15.18 7.73
CA ALA A 124 15.21 15.35 6.37
C ALA A 124 14.48 16.70 6.22
N ASN A 125 14.06 17.03 5.00
CA ASN A 125 13.18 18.17 4.77
C ASN A 125 11.93 17.72 4.01
N CYS A 126 10.80 18.36 4.29
CA CYS A 126 9.63 18.25 3.42
C CYS A 126 10.01 18.76 2.03
N PRO A 127 9.82 17.97 0.97
CA PRO A 127 10.22 18.39 -0.36
C PRO A 127 9.28 19.48 -0.93
N CYS A 128 8.06 19.59 -0.40
CA CYS A 128 7.12 20.65 -0.76
C CYS A 128 7.39 21.96 -0.02
N CYS A 129 7.31 21.96 1.32
CA CYS A 129 7.40 23.21 2.12
C CYS A 129 8.77 23.48 2.73
N ARG A 130 9.75 22.57 2.53
CA ARG A 130 11.11 22.65 3.08
C ARG A 130 11.21 22.68 4.60
N ARG A 131 10.13 22.31 5.31
CA ARG A 131 10.16 22.13 6.76
C ARG A 131 11.17 21.06 7.12
N PHE A 132 12.04 21.36 8.08
CA PHE A 132 12.98 20.40 8.62
C PHE A 132 12.31 19.36 9.51
N PHE A 133 12.60 18.10 9.24
CA PHE A 133 12.27 16.93 10.03
C PHE A 133 13.51 16.52 10.81
N ASN A 134 13.44 16.61 12.14
CA ASN A 134 14.50 16.07 12.98
C ASN A 134 14.55 14.52 12.84
N ARG A 135 15.60 13.92 13.39
CA ARG A 135 15.84 12.47 13.26
C ARG A 135 14.68 11.62 13.77
N GLU A 136 14.13 11.97 14.93
CA GLU A 136 12.96 11.28 15.49
C GLU A 136 11.73 11.34 14.56
N HIS A 137 11.45 12.49 13.97
CA HIS A 137 10.38 12.65 13.00
C HIS A 137 10.65 11.85 11.72
N ALA A 138 11.88 11.88 11.21
CA ALA A 138 12.28 11.15 10.01
C ALA A 138 12.21 9.63 10.20
N ASP A 139 12.62 9.12 11.37
CA ASP A 139 12.60 7.69 11.69
C ASP A 139 11.16 7.14 11.81
N ARG A 140 10.21 7.96 12.25
CA ARG A 140 8.77 7.62 12.27
C ARG A 140 8.17 7.47 10.86
N ARG A 141 8.83 8.01 9.83
CA ARG A 141 8.39 8.01 8.43
C ARG A 141 6.90 8.35 8.26
N PRO A 142 6.42 9.50 8.78
CA PRO A 142 5.02 9.87 8.66
C PRO A 142 4.63 10.01 7.19
N ARG A 143 3.46 9.50 6.82
CA ARG A 143 3.02 9.46 5.41
C ARG A 143 2.77 10.86 4.81
N PHE A 144 2.49 11.85 5.66
CA PHE A 144 2.21 13.22 5.25
C PHE A 144 3.02 14.20 6.10
N CYS A 145 3.40 15.32 5.51
CA CYS A 145 3.96 16.45 6.22
C CYS A 145 2.90 17.04 7.15
N GLU A 146 3.22 17.15 8.44
CA GLU A 146 2.32 17.68 9.46
C GLU A 146 2.04 19.19 9.27
N ASP A 147 2.95 19.92 8.60
CA ASP A 147 2.80 21.35 8.34
C ASP A 147 2.03 21.66 7.06
N CYS A 148 2.48 21.12 5.91
CA CYS A 148 1.89 21.45 4.61
C CYS A 148 1.02 20.35 4.01
N GLY A 149 0.85 19.21 4.68
CA GLY A 149 -0.01 18.11 4.20
C GLY A 149 0.50 17.40 2.95
N ALA A 150 1.67 17.79 2.42
CA ALA A 150 2.30 17.12 1.30
C ALA A 150 2.61 15.67 1.65
N MET A 151 2.48 14.81 0.66
CA MET A 151 2.75 13.39 0.77
C MET A 151 4.26 13.15 0.84
N LEU A 152 4.68 12.33 1.79
CA LEU A 152 6.10 12.05 2.02
C LEU A 152 6.41 10.63 1.54
N VAL A 153 7.22 10.54 0.50
CA VAL A 153 7.73 9.26 -0.02
C VAL A 153 9.13 9.06 0.57
N TRP A 154 9.23 8.21 1.60
CA TRP A 154 10.48 7.94 2.34
C TRP A 154 11.32 6.82 1.74
#